data_AF-A0A2A5BFR4-F1
#
_entry.id   AF-A0A2A5BFR4-F1
#
_cell.length_a   1.000
_cell.length_b   1.000
_cell.length_c   1.000
_cell.angle_alpha   90.00
_cell.angle_beta   90.00
_cell.angle_gamma   90.00
#
_symmetry.space_group_name_H-M   'P 1'
#
loop_
_entity.id
_entity.type
_entity.pdbx_description
1 polymer ?
#
loop_
_entity_poly.entity_id
_entity_poly.type
_entity_poly.pdbx_seq_one_letter_code
_entity_poly.pdbx_strand_id
1 'polypeptide(L)'
;PKKAFQQLFSEALTRWISGEHEADYPESWSQFKTRCKQGLDHVVANAKASQHIAVFTSGGPISTNVQQHLQVPDSNVQTLNWAMVNCSVTHFLYNENGISLNYFNNYTHLQSATDNKFVTYR
;
A
#
# COMPACT_ATOMS: atom_id res chain seq x y z
N PRO A 1 7.33 8.59 24.58
CA PRO A 1 8.04 7.81 23.52
C PRO A 1 7.22 7.58 22.24
N LYS A 2 6.05 6.92 22.29
CA LYS A 2 5.25 6.56 21.08
C LYS A 2 4.82 7.76 20.24
N LYS A 3 4.25 8.80 20.86
CA LYS A 3 3.81 10.03 20.16
C LYS A 3 4.97 10.75 19.47
N ALA A 4 6.10 10.92 20.16
CA ALA A 4 7.29 11.57 19.60
C ALA A 4 7.85 10.79 18.40
N PHE A 5 7.88 9.46 18.48
CA PHE A 5 8.28 8.62 17.34
C PHE A 5 7.33 8.78 16.15
N GLN A 6 6.01 8.75 16.38
CA GLN A 6 5.02 8.92 15.32
C GLN A 6 5.17 10.26 14.61
N GLN A 7 5.39 11.34 15.37
CA GLN A 7 5.62 12.66 14.80
C GLN A 7 6.88 12.68 13.92
N LEU A 8 8.02 12.24 14.46
CA LEU A 8 9.28 12.19 13.71
C LEU A 8 9.17 11.31 12.45
N PHE A 9 8.53 10.16 12.56
CA PHE A 9 8.31 9.26 11.44
C PHE A 9 7.39 9.89 10.38
N SER A 10 6.37 10.64 10.81
CA SER A 10 5.50 11.36 9.89
C SER A 10 6.25 12.45 9.13
N GLU A 11 7.04 13.27 9.83
CA GLU A 11 7.86 14.32 9.23
C GLU A 11 8.88 13.74 8.23
N ALA A 12 9.54 12.63 8.59
CA ALA A 12 10.46 11.93 7.71
C ALA A 12 9.79 11.38 6.45
N LEU A 13 8.58 10.79 6.58
CA LEU A 13 7.81 10.32 5.43
C LEU A 13 7.35 11.49 4.55
N THR A 14 6.86 12.58 5.12
CA THR A 14 6.46 13.77 4.36
C THR A 14 7.63 14.32 3.55
N ARG A 15 8.82 14.44 4.17
CA ARG A 15 10.05 14.86 3.49
C ARG A 15 10.43 13.93 2.33
N TRP A 16 10.32 12.62 2.55
CA TRP A 16 10.67 11.63 1.53
C TRP A 16 9.68 11.66 0.36
N ILE A 17 8.38 11.72 0.65
CA ILE A 17 7.29 11.75 -0.34
C ILE A 17 7.28 13.05 -1.15
N SER A 18 7.74 14.19 -0.59
CA SER A 18 7.76 15.46 -1.33
C SER A 18 8.65 15.41 -2.57
N GLY A 19 9.66 14.53 -2.59
CA GLY A 19 10.63 14.45 -3.69
C GLY A 19 11.57 15.67 -3.77
N GLU A 20 11.51 16.61 -2.83
CA GLU A 20 12.39 17.80 -2.83
C GLU A 20 13.83 17.46 -2.43
N HIS A 21 14.05 16.25 -1.91
CA HIS A 21 15.31 15.81 -1.30
C HIS A 21 15.74 14.42 -1.79
N GLU A 22 15.40 14.05 -3.03
CA GLU A 22 15.66 12.70 -3.55
C GLU A 22 17.14 12.26 -3.43
N ALA A 23 18.09 13.19 -3.56
CA ALA A 23 19.52 12.91 -3.44
C ALA A 23 19.96 12.48 -2.03
N ASP A 24 19.18 12.77 -1.00
CA ASP A 24 19.47 12.40 0.39
C ASP A 24 19.11 10.93 0.68
N TYR A 25 18.41 10.25 -0.23
CA TYR A 25 17.86 8.91 0.00
C TYR A 25 18.45 7.88 -0.97
N PRO A 26 18.76 6.64 -0.50
CA PRO A 26 19.19 5.54 -1.37
C PRO A 26 18.13 5.16 -2.42
N GLU A 27 16.87 5.36 -2.08
CA GLU A 27 15.73 5.20 -2.96
C GLU A 27 14.80 6.41 -2.79
N SER A 28 14.62 7.16 -3.86
CA SER A 28 13.66 8.26 -3.93
C SER A 28 12.22 7.76 -3.92
N TRP A 29 11.28 8.66 -3.60
CA TRP A 29 9.86 8.34 -3.67
C TRP A 29 9.42 7.93 -5.08
N SER A 30 9.92 8.61 -6.12
CA SER A 30 9.62 8.28 -7.51
C SER A 30 10.10 6.87 -7.91
N GLN A 31 11.31 6.49 -7.47
CA GLN A 31 11.85 5.14 -7.64
C GLN A 31 11.00 4.09 -6.90
N PHE A 32 10.62 4.36 -5.66
CA PHE A 32 9.79 3.46 -4.87
C PHE A 32 8.41 3.23 -5.52
N LYS A 33 7.73 4.30 -5.97
CA LYS A 33 6.46 4.19 -6.72
C LYS A 33 6.62 3.34 -7.97
N THR A 34 7.66 3.60 -8.74
CA THR A 34 7.95 2.86 -9.97
C THR A 34 8.16 1.38 -9.68
N ARG A 35 8.95 1.04 -8.65
CA ARG A 35 9.20 -0.35 -8.25
C ARG A 35 7.94 -1.05 -7.75
N CYS A 36 7.08 -0.36 -7.00
CA CYS A 36 5.81 -0.91 -6.52
C CYS A 36 4.87 -1.25 -7.68
N LYS A 37 4.74 -0.34 -8.67
CA LYS A 37 3.94 -0.58 -9.88
C LYS A 37 4.51 -1.73 -10.71
N GLN A 38 5.81 -1.73 -10.96
CA GLN A 38 6.49 -2.78 -11.73
C GLN A 38 6.30 -4.16 -11.09
N GLY A 39 6.31 -4.25 -9.76
CA GLY A 39 6.03 -5.50 -9.05
C GLY A 39 4.62 -6.04 -9.35
N LEU A 40 3.60 -5.17 -9.32
CA LEU A 40 2.22 -5.57 -9.64
C LEU A 40 2.04 -5.91 -11.13
N ASP A 41 2.60 -5.09 -12.02
CA ASP A 41 2.59 -5.34 -13.46
C ASP A 41 3.24 -6.69 -13.78
N HIS A 42 4.36 -7.02 -13.12
CA HIS A 42 5.04 -8.30 -13.29
C HIS A 42 4.18 -9.49 -12.85
N VAL A 43 3.45 -9.37 -11.75
CA VAL A 43 2.51 -10.42 -11.29
C VAL A 43 1.41 -10.64 -12.33
N VAL A 44 0.82 -9.56 -12.85
CA VAL A 44 -0.26 -9.64 -13.85
C VAL A 44 0.23 -10.19 -15.19
N ALA A 45 1.41 -9.76 -15.65
CA ALA A 45 1.99 -10.22 -16.92
C ALA A 45 2.30 -11.71 -16.94
N ASN A 46 2.52 -12.34 -15.78
CA ASN A 46 2.81 -13.77 -15.65
C ASN A 46 1.59 -14.60 -15.22
N ALA A 47 0.41 -13.98 -15.09
CA ALA A 47 -0.81 -14.66 -14.70
C ALA A 47 -1.39 -15.49 -15.84
N LYS A 48 -1.91 -16.68 -15.52
CA LYS A 48 -2.76 -17.44 -16.44
C LYS A 48 -4.16 -16.80 -16.51
N ALA A 49 -4.90 -17.06 -17.58
CA ALA A 49 -6.27 -16.60 -17.72
C ALA A 49 -7.12 -17.00 -16.49
N SER A 50 -7.81 -16.02 -15.92
CA SER A 50 -8.67 -16.16 -14.74
C SER A 50 -7.97 -16.71 -13.48
N GLN A 51 -6.65 -16.50 -13.35
CA GLN A 51 -5.90 -16.95 -12.18
C GLN A 51 -6.10 -16.04 -10.97
N HIS A 52 -6.38 -16.61 -9.81
CA HIS A 52 -6.31 -15.88 -8.54
C HIS A 52 -4.90 -15.94 -7.97
N ILE A 53 -4.31 -14.79 -7.63
CA ILE A 53 -2.94 -14.67 -7.13
C ILE A 53 -2.97 -13.95 -5.78
N ALA A 54 -2.35 -14.56 -4.77
CA ALA A 54 -2.14 -13.94 -3.47
C ALA A 54 -0.72 -13.36 -3.40
N VAL A 55 -0.60 -12.08 -3.04
CA VAL A 55 0.69 -11.39 -2.85
C VAL A 55 0.80 -10.97 -1.39
N PHE A 56 1.87 -11.42 -0.72
CA PHE A 56 2.18 -11.05 0.65
C PHE A 56 3.19 -9.91 0.66
N THR A 57 2.79 -8.75 1.19
CA THR A 57 3.59 -7.53 1.18
C THR A 57 3.24 -6.63 2.37
N SER A 58 3.83 -5.43 2.45
CA SER A 58 3.59 -4.46 3.50
C SER A 58 2.66 -3.33 3.06
N GLY A 59 2.23 -2.50 4.02
CA GLY A 59 1.35 -1.38 3.74
C GLY A 59 1.93 -0.38 2.73
N GLY A 60 3.24 -0.18 2.67
CA GLY A 60 3.85 0.81 1.75
C GLY A 60 3.57 0.50 0.27
N PRO A 61 3.94 -0.69 -0.23
CA PRO A 61 3.59 -1.11 -1.58
C PRO A 61 2.09 -1.19 -1.86
N ILE A 62 1.26 -1.59 -0.88
CA ILE A 62 -0.20 -1.64 -1.04
C ILE A 62 -0.77 -0.24 -1.23
N SER A 63 -0.49 0.69 -0.31
CA SER A 63 -1.00 2.06 -0.39
C SER A 63 -0.51 2.77 -1.64
N THR A 64 0.71 2.48 -2.07
CA THR A 64 1.30 3.06 -3.28
C THR A 64 0.61 2.55 -4.55
N ASN A 65 0.38 1.24 -4.66
CA ASN A 65 -0.39 0.70 -5.79
C ASN A 65 -1.82 1.25 -5.81
N VAL A 66 -2.51 1.31 -4.66
CA VAL A 66 -3.84 1.93 -4.57
C VAL A 66 -3.80 3.38 -5.01
N GLN A 67 -2.82 4.14 -4.52
CA GLN A 67 -2.64 5.55 -4.84
C GLN A 67 -2.47 5.76 -6.35
N GLN A 68 -1.60 4.98 -7.00
CA GLN A 68 -1.35 5.10 -8.43
C GLN A 68 -2.57 4.72 -9.28
N HIS A 69 -3.32 3.68 -8.92
CA HIS A 69 -4.49 3.23 -9.70
C HIS A 69 -5.73 4.11 -9.49
N LEU A 70 -5.85 4.79 -8.35
CA LEU A 70 -6.93 5.73 -8.07
C LEU A 70 -6.55 7.20 -8.34
N GLN A 71 -5.34 7.46 -8.85
CA GLN A 71 -4.82 8.81 -9.08
C GLN A 71 -4.88 9.70 -7.82
N VAL A 72 -4.69 9.10 -6.65
CA VAL A 72 -4.65 9.82 -5.39
C VAL A 72 -3.36 10.65 -5.34
N PRO A 73 -3.38 11.90 -4.84
CA PRO A 73 -2.16 12.69 -4.69
C PRO A 73 -1.14 12.00 -3.77
N ASP A 74 0.15 12.19 -4.05
CA ASP A 74 1.23 11.60 -3.25
C ASP A 74 1.14 12.01 -1.76
N SER A 75 0.71 13.24 -1.47
CA SER A 75 0.48 13.75 -0.10
C SER A 75 -0.50 12.90 0.73
N ASN A 76 -1.34 12.10 0.08
CA ASN A 76 -2.38 11.30 0.72
C ASN A 76 -2.01 9.82 0.87
N VAL A 77 -0.87 9.37 0.31
CA VAL A 77 -0.47 7.96 0.42
C VAL A 77 -0.23 7.53 1.87
N GLN A 78 0.26 8.47 2.68
CA GLN A 78 0.46 8.24 4.11
C GLN A 78 -0.89 7.95 4.78
N THR A 79 -1.93 8.74 4.53
CA THR A 79 -3.29 8.51 5.06
C THR A 79 -3.83 7.13 4.70
N LEU A 80 -3.63 6.68 3.45
CA LEU A 80 -3.98 5.32 3.03
C LEU A 80 -3.21 4.26 3.85
N ASN A 81 -1.91 4.48 4.05
CA ASN A 81 -1.06 3.57 4.81
C ASN A 81 -1.50 3.44 6.28
N TRP A 82 -1.79 4.55 6.95
CA TRP A 82 -2.22 4.55 8.35
C TRP A 82 -3.58 3.90 8.57
N ALA A 83 -4.48 3.97 7.59
CA ALA A 83 -5.79 3.34 7.69
C ALA A 83 -5.71 1.80 7.65
N MET A 84 -4.62 1.22 7.14
CA MET A 84 -4.51 -0.23 6.96
C MET A 84 -4.34 -0.98 8.28
N VAL A 85 -5.15 -2.03 8.42
CA VAL A 85 -5.02 -3.02 9.48
C VAL A 85 -4.03 -4.10 9.03
N ASN A 86 -3.22 -4.58 9.97
CA ASN A 86 -2.35 -5.74 9.72
C ASN A 86 -3.19 -6.94 9.30
N CYS A 87 -2.69 -7.71 8.33
CA CYS A 87 -3.40 -8.84 7.72
C CYS A 87 -4.69 -8.47 6.98
N SER A 88 -4.96 -7.18 6.72
CA SER A 88 -6.03 -6.81 5.79
C SER A 88 -5.73 -7.28 4.36
N VAL A 89 -6.79 -7.49 3.59
CA VAL A 89 -6.73 -7.88 2.18
C VAL A 89 -7.12 -6.69 1.32
N THR A 90 -6.29 -6.39 0.33
CA THR A 90 -6.60 -5.45 -0.76
C THR A 90 -6.66 -6.24 -2.05
N HIS A 91 -7.70 -6.01 -2.84
CA HIS A 91 -7.99 -6.81 -4.03
C HIS A 91 -8.04 -5.93 -5.28
N PHE A 92 -7.17 -6.28 -6.22
CA PHE A 92 -7.15 -5.72 -7.56
C PHE A 92 -7.74 -6.74 -8.54
N LEU A 93 -8.55 -6.25 -9.48
CA LEU A 93 -8.95 -6.98 -10.66
C LEU A 93 -7.96 -6.65 -11.78
N TYR A 94 -7.73 -7.62 -12.66
CA TYR A 94 -6.90 -7.41 -13.84
C TYR A 94 -7.53 -8.12 -15.05
N ASN A 95 -7.41 -7.50 -16.21
CA ASN A 95 -7.78 -8.05 -17.50
C ASN A 95 -6.91 -7.43 -18.62
N GLU A 96 -7.26 -7.69 -19.87
CA GLU A 96 -6.60 -7.13 -21.05
C GLU A 96 -6.62 -5.59 -21.12
N ASN A 97 -7.58 -4.94 -20.45
CA ASN A 97 -7.71 -3.48 -20.39
C ASN A 97 -6.95 -2.85 -19.22
N GLY A 98 -6.30 -3.66 -18.37
CA GLY A 98 -5.47 -3.20 -17.26
C GLY A 98 -5.93 -3.65 -15.89
N ILE A 99 -5.54 -2.88 -14.87
CA ILE A 99 -5.71 -3.21 -13.45
C ILE A 99 -6.66 -2.19 -12.80
N SER A 100 -7.62 -2.65 -12.01
CA SER A 100 -8.52 -1.80 -11.24
C SER A 100 -8.64 -2.28 -9.79
N LEU A 101 -8.94 -1.36 -8.87
CA LEU A 101 -9.16 -1.69 -7.47
C LEU A 101 -10.60 -2.17 -7.26
N ASN A 102 -10.78 -3.32 -6.61
CA ASN A 102 -12.10 -3.82 -6.19
C ASN A 102 -12.42 -3.41 -4.75
N TYR A 103 -11.53 -3.74 -3.82
CA TYR A 103 -11.66 -3.31 -2.42
C TYR A 103 -10.29 -3.09 -1.80
N PHE A 104 -10.27 -2.21 -0.79
CA PHE A 104 -9.08 -1.84 -0.04
C PHE A 104 -9.28 -2.15 1.45
N ASN A 105 -8.22 -2.65 2.10
CA ASN A 105 -8.18 -2.83 3.55
C ASN A 105 -9.37 -3.63 4.12
N ASN A 106 -9.73 -4.74 3.48
CA ASN A 106 -10.75 -5.64 4.02
C ASN A 106 -10.15 -6.53 5.12
N TYR A 107 -10.64 -6.38 6.35
CA TYR A 107 -10.23 -7.20 7.50
C TYR A 107 -11.45 -7.85 8.19
N THR A 108 -12.56 -8.02 7.47
CA THR A 108 -13.78 -8.63 8.02
C THR A 108 -13.52 -10.03 8.57
N HIS A 109 -12.62 -10.79 7.94
CA HIS A 109 -12.21 -12.12 8.39
C HIS A 109 -11.55 -12.12 9.79
N LEU A 110 -10.90 -11.01 10.19
CA LEU A 110 -10.34 -10.84 11.54
C LEU A 110 -11.41 -10.47 12.57
N GLN A 111 -12.45 -9.74 12.15
CA GLN A 111 -13.57 -9.35 13.00
C GLN A 111 -14.56 -10.51 13.22
N SER A 112 -14.69 -11.40 12.25
CA SER A 112 -15.54 -12.60 12.34
C SER A 112 -14.91 -13.72 13.18
N ALA A 113 -13.60 -13.65 13.45
CA ALA A 113 -12.97 -14.55 14.39
C ALA A 113 -13.58 -14.33 15.78
N THR A 114 -13.89 -15.40 16.51
CA THR A 114 -14.58 -15.41 17.81
C THR A 114 -13.92 -14.57 18.91
N ASP A 115 -12.72 -14.04 18.66
CA ASP A 115 -12.01 -13.15 19.56
C ASP A 115 -11.61 -11.86 18.81
N ASN A 116 -12.29 -10.75 19.10
CA ASN A 116 -12.09 -9.45 18.45
C ASN A 116 -10.75 -8.77 18.84
N LYS A 117 -9.80 -9.54 19.40
CA LYS A 117 -8.47 -9.11 19.86
C LYS A 117 -7.43 -9.06 18.74
N PHE A 118 -7.74 -9.60 17.56
CA PHE A 118 -6.82 -9.61 16.43
C PHE A 118 -6.71 -8.25 15.70
N VAL A 119 -7.62 -7.32 15.98
CA VAL A 119 -7.58 -5.96 15.43
C VAL A 119 -7.11 -4.98 16.51
N THR A 120 -6.00 -4.31 16.25
CA THR A 120 -5.47 -3.25 17.11
C THR A 120 -5.50 -1.91 16.39
N TYR A 121 -5.96 -0.87 17.07
CA TYR A 121 -5.93 0.51 16.57
C TYR A 121 -4.70 1.24 17.11
N ARG A 122 -4.15 2.15 16.29
CA ARG A 122 -2.99 2.96 16.63
C ARG A 122 -3.39 4.35 17.09
#